data_AF-A0A1M5LSP7-F1
#
_entry.id   AF-A0A1M5LSP7-F1
#
_cell.length_a   1.000
_cell.length_b   1.000
_cell.length_c   1.000
_cell.angle_alpha   90.00
_cell.angle_beta   90.00
_cell.angle_gamma   90.00
#
_symmetry.space_group_name_H-M   'P 1'
#
loop_
_entity.id
_entity.type
_entity.pdbx_description
1 polymer ?
#
loop_
_entity_poly.entity_id
_entity_poly.type
_entity_poly.pdbx_seq_one_letter_code
_entity_poly.pdbx_strand_id
1 'polypeptide(L)'
;MGMLKRWRDRLERRNASLTGDDDAAQTERYRFSAAIPVAGLGSICRIDLQLLREPQRDGERLHLRAHLQTNFGSVLRPALAQAASAEVLDAPRSASRSLAPADRAARLATRGLQRVLATPLAQRIGDSLATHDFNTWVEVQASTEPLNDGAHSLVPQQDKLAAMGIVAARGSGPQNWITRSAQGFAQLSLLQLDKSDLPPDLSRRFGDQPFQLAAAIVNTAERK
;
A
#
# COMPACT_ATOMS: atom_id res chain seq x y z
N MET A 1 2.72 -24.64 -21.63
CA MET A 1 2.53 -24.95 -20.18
C MET A 1 2.86 -23.71 -19.36
N GLY A 2 1.88 -23.21 -18.58
CA GLY A 2 1.76 -21.80 -18.20
C GLY A 2 2.67 -21.33 -17.05
N MET A 3 3.14 -20.08 -17.19
CA MET A 3 3.92 -19.29 -16.23
C MET A 3 3.32 -19.26 -14.82
N LEU A 4 1.99 -19.40 -14.72
CA LEU A 4 1.22 -19.48 -13.47
C LEU A 4 1.53 -20.73 -12.65
N LYS A 5 1.82 -21.88 -13.29
CA LYS A 5 2.21 -23.11 -12.59
C LYS A 5 3.58 -22.95 -11.95
N ARG A 6 4.52 -22.31 -12.66
CA ARG A 6 5.86 -22.00 -12.15
C ARG A 6 5.85 -21.01 -10.99
N TRP A 7 4.89 -20.08 -10.97
CA TRP A 7 4.71 -19.14 -9.86
C TRP A 7 4.13 -19.84 -8.61
N ARG A 8 3.16 -20.73 -8.80
CA ARG A 8 2.58 -21.54 -7.72
C ARG A 8 3.60 -22.50 -7.12
N ASP A 9 4.34 -23.22 -7.96
CA ASP A 9 5.39 -24.15 -7.52
C ASP A 9 6.55 -23.44 -6.80
N ARG A 10 6.72 -22.12 -7.01
CA ARG A 10 7.67 -21.28 -6.28
C ARG A 10 7.14 -20.85 -4.91
N LEU A 11 5.84 -20.54 -4.83
CA LEU A 11 5.20 -20.19 -3.57
C LEU A 11 5.10 -21.40 -2.64
N GLU A 12 4.75 -22.57 -3.19
CA GLU A 12 4.65 -23.82 -2.42
C GLU A 12 6.02 -24.30 -1.92
N ARG A 13 7.08 -24.17 -2.73
CA ARG A 13 8.46 -24.46 -2.28
C ARG A 13 8.97 -23.49 -1.21
N ARG A 14 8.51 -22.23 -1.23
CA ARG A 14 8.83 -21.26 -0.18
C ARG A 14 8.07 -21.54 1.11
N ASN A 15 6.81 -21.96 1.02
CA ASN A 15 6.03 -22.43 2.16
C ASN A 15 6.61 -23.72 2.78
N ALA A 16 7.11 -24.64 1.96
CA ALA A 16 7.74 -25.87 2.47
C ALA A 16 9.08 -25.61 3.18
N SER A 17 9.77 -24.50 2.87
CA SER A 17 10.95 -24.04 3.62
C SER A 17 10.61 -23.22 4.88
N LEU A 18 9.32 -22.98 5.17
CA LEU A 18 8.84 -22.27 6.37
C LEU A 18 8.39 -23.23 7.49
N THR A 19 8.38 -24.54 7.25
CA THR A 19 8.01 -25.59 8.21
C THR A 19 9.22 -26.40 8.72
N GLY A 20 10.40 -25.77 8.75
CA GLY A 20 11.56 -26.31 9.48
C GLY A 20 11.46 -25.95 10.96
N ASP A 21 11.48 -26.99 11.80
CA ASP A 21 11.50 -26.97 13.27
C ASP A 21 12.19 -25.75 13.90
N ASP A 22 11.46 -25.00 14.74
CA ASP A 22 11.90 -24.73 16.11
C ASP A 22 10.74 -24.18 16.97
N ASP A 23 10.52 -24.88 18.08
CA ASP A 23 9.43 -24.75 19.03
C ASP A 23 9.72 -23.64 20.06
N ALA A 24 9.09 -22.47 19.88
CA ALA A 24 8.77 -21.48 20.91
C ALA A 24 7.90 -20.37 20.28
N ALA A 25 7.03 -19.75 21.06
CA ALA A 25 6.13 -18.64 20.68
C ALA A 25 6.85 -17.46 20.00
N GLN A 26 7.19 -17.61 18.71
CA GLN A 26 7.92 -16.62 17.94
C GLN A 26 6.94 -15.72 17.22
N THR A 27 7.03 -14.42 17.51
CA THR A 27 6.39 -13.38 16.73
C THR A 27 6.89 -13.46 15.29
N GLU A 28 6.02 -13.88 14.36
CA GLU A 28 6.38 -13.93 12.95
C GLU A 28 6.24 -12.53 12.34
N ARG A 29 7.30 -12.05 11.68
CA ARG A 29 7.30 -10.76 11.01
C ARG A 29 7.69 -10.89 9.55
N TYR A 30 6.80 -10.47 8.67
CA TYR A 30 7.04 -10.40 7.24
C TYR A 30 7.06 -8.95 6.78
N ARG A 31 8.05 -8.60 5.95
CA ARG A 31 8.16 -7.27 5.35
C ARG A 31 8.41 -7.40 3.85
N PHE A 32 7.64 -6.66 3.08
CA PHE A 32 7.78 -6.54 1.63
C PHE A 32 7.83 -5.06 1.26
N SER A 33 8.69 -4.71 0.31
CA SER A 33 8.80 -3.35 -0.22
C SER A 33 9.05 -3.42 -1.71
N ALA A 34 8.30 -2.66 -2.49
CA ALA A 34 8.48 -2.50 -3.93
C ALA A 34 8.39 -1.03 -4.31
N ALA A 35 9.21 -0.60 -5.26
CA ALA A 35 9.18 0.77 -5.78
C ALA A 35 9.35 0.76 -7.30
N ILE A 36 8.66 1.67 -7.97
CA ILE A 36 8.79 1.92 -9.41
C ILE A 36 9.66 3.18 -9.58
N PRO A 37 10.95 3.03 -9.90
CA PRO A 37 11.84 4.17 -10.07
C PRO A 37 11.62 4.86 -11.42
N VAL A 38 11.93 6.16 -11.45
CA VAL A 38 12.11 6.99 -12.64
C VAL A 38 13.53 7.51 -12.62
N ALA A 39 14.22 7.38 -13.75
CA ALA A 39 15.60 7.78 -13.88
C ALA A 39 15.81 9.24 -13.43
N GLY A 40 16.65 9.41 -12.40
CA GLY A 40 17.08 10.72 -11.90
C GLY A 40 16.08 11.52 -11.06
N LEU A 41 14.83 11.10 -10.92
CA LEU A 41 13.76 11.89 -10.28
C LEU A 41 13.09 11.21 -9.07
N GLY A 42 13.47 9.97 -8.74
CA GLY A 42 12.93 9.23 -7.59
C GLY A 42 11.94 8.13 -7.98
N SER A 43 11.05 7.71 -7.08
CA SER A 43 10.03 6.68 -7.37
C SER A 43 8.66 7.30 -7.62
N ILE A 44 7.98 6.90 -8.69
CA ILE A 44 6.58 7.31 -8.93
C ILE A 44 5.65 6.64 -7.94
N CYS A 45 5.93 5.39 -7.59
CA CYS A 45 5.08 4.59 -6.73
C CYS A 45 5.94 3.73 -5.82
N ARG A 46 5.58 3.66 -4.54
CA ARG A 46 6.21 2.84 -3.53
C ARG A 46 5.12 2.13 -2.71
N ILE A 47 5.33 0.85 -2.47
CA ILE A 47 4.46 0.00 -1.65
C ILE A 47 5.32 -0.65 -0.58
N ASP A 48 5.03 -0.38 0.68
CA ASP A 48 5.57 -1.09 1.83
C ASP A 48 4.44 -1.91 2.49
N LEU A 49 4.70 -3.19 2.75
CA LEU A 49 3.80 -4.10 3.46
C LEU A 49 4.54 -4.70 4.65
N GLN A 50 3.91 -4.70 5.81
CA GLN A 50 4.39 -5.35 7.02
C GLN A 50 3.26 -6.19 7.60
N LEU A 51 3.53 -7.47 7.86
CA LEU A 51 2.62 -8.37 8.55
C LEU A 51 3.34 -8.84 9.81
N LEU A 52 2.66 -8.72 10.93
CA LEU A 52 3.11 -9.16 12.24
C LEU A 52 2.07 -10.11 12.82
N ARG A 53 2.54 -11.27 13.28
CA ARG A 53 1.71 -12.32 13.86
C ARG A 53 2.23 -12.57 15.26
N GLU A 54 1.40 -12.32 16.26
CA GLU A 54 1.73 -12.45 17.67
C GLU A 54 0.85 -13.53 18.28
N PRO A 55 1.43 -14.69 18.66
CA PRO A 55 0.69 -15.66 19.46
C PRO A 55 0.38 -15.04 20.84
N GLN A 56 -0.86 -15.19 21.29
CA GLN A 56 -1.32 -14.75 22.61
C GLN A 56 -1.73 -15.97 23.44
N ARG A 57 -1.91 -15.78 24.75
CA ARG A 57 -2.23 -16.88 25.68
C ARG A 57 -3.52 -17.61 25.29
N ASP A 58 -4.54 -16.85 24.89
CA ASP A 58 -5.89 -17.35 24.59
C ASP A 58 -6.31 -17.05 23.13
N GLY A 59 -5.34 -16.90 22.22
CA GLY A 59 -5.63 -16.62 20.82
C GLY A 59 -4.41 -16.16 20.02
N GLU A 60 -4.65 -15.44 18.93
CA GLU A 60 -3.63 -14.87 18.08
C GLU A 60 -3.99 -13.43 17.73
N ARG A 61 -2.98 -12.57 17.64
CA ARG A 61 -3.13 -11.21 17.12
C ARG A 61 -2.38 -11.09 15.79
N LEU A 62 -3.09 -10.64 14.78
CA LEU A 62 -2.54 -10.34 13.47
C LEU A 62 -2.56 -8.83 13.25
N HIS A 63 -1.48 -8.30 12.72
CA HIS A 63 -1.32 -6.89 12.45
C HIS A 63 -0.67 -6.68 11.08
N LEU A 64 -1.47 -6.20 10.15
CA LEU A 64 -1.07 -5.85 8.79
C LEU A 64 -0.98 -4.32 8.65
N ARG A 65 0.15 -3.83 8.15
CA ARG A 65 0.37 -2.45 7.76
C ARG A 65 0.76 -2.38 6.30
N ALA A 66 0.01 -1.60 5.52
CA ALA A 66 0.36 -1.24 4.16
C ALA A 66 0.56 0.26 4.06
N HIS A 67 1.56 0.67 3.30
CA HIS A 67 1.79 2.05 2.93
C HIS A 67 2.01 2.12 1.43
N LEU A 68 1.11 2.82 0.74
CA LEU A 68 1.19 3.10 -0.68
C LEU A 68 1.45 4.60 -0.84
N GLN A 69 2.56 4.94 -1.45
CA GLN A 69 2.93 6.32 -1.77
C GLN A 69 3.01 6.46 -3.29
N THR A 70 2.36 7.48 -3.83
CA THR A 70 2.49 7.90 -5.22
C THR A 70 2.94 9.35 -5.29
N ASN A 71 3.98 9.58 -6.10
CA ASN A 71 4.60 10.87 -6.31
C ASN A 71 4.31 11.35 -7.74
N PHE A 72 3.04 11.37 -8.13
CA PHE A 72 2.67 11.72 -9.51
C PHE A 72 2.91 13.21 -9.80
N GLY A 73 2.52 14.10 -8.89
CA GLY A 73 2.76 15.54 -9.02
C GLY A 73 4.24 15.88 -9.05
N SER A 74 5.00 15.31 -8.11
CA SER A 74 6.41 15.66 -7.91
C SER A 74 7.39 14.94 -8.84
N VAL A 75 7.09 13.73 -9.33
CA VAL A 75 8.04 12.93 -10.14
C VAL A 75 7.57 12.74 -11.57
N LEU A 76 6.29 12.41 -11.79
CA LEU A 76 5.80 12.08 -13.13
C LEU A 76 5.72 13.30 -14.04
N ARG A 77 5.19 14.42 -13.54
CA ARG A 77 5.07 15.67 -14.30
C ARG A 77 6.42 16.21 -14.80
N PRO A 78 7.47 16.37 -13.97
CA PRO A 78 8.77 16.81 -14.47
C PRO A 78 9.43 15.78 -15.39
N ALA A 79 9.23 14.48 -15.16
CA ALA A 79 9.76 13.44 -16.05
C ALA A 79 9.15 13.54 -17.46
N LEU A 80 7.84 13.78 -17.56
CA LEU A 80 7.15 13.98 -18.84
C LEU A 80 7.62 15.27 -19.53
N ALA A 81 7.77 16.38 -18.78
CA ALA A 81 8.25 17.65 -19.33
C ALA A 81 9.71 17.55 -19.84
N GLN A 82 10.59 16.84 -19.14
CA GLN A 82 11.96 16.57 -19.58
C GLN A 82 12.01 15.69 -20.82
N ALA A 83 11.16 14.67 -20.89
CA ALA A 83 11.12 13.77 -22.04
C ALA A 83 10.61 14.47 -23.31
N ALA A 84 9.59 15.34 -23.19
CA ALA A 84 9.14 16.18 -24.31
C ALA A 84 10.24 17.17 -24.76
N SER A 85 11.01 17.72 -23.81
CA SER A 85 12.12 18.64 -24.14
C SER A 85 13.30 17.92 -24.80
N ALA A 86 13.58 16.66 -24.42
CA ALA A 86 14.62 15.85 -25.04
C ALA A 86 14.28 15.45 -26.49
N GLU A 87 12.99 15.29 -26.80
CA GLU A 87 12.52 14.99 -28.16
C GLU A 87 12.61 16.20 -29.10
N VAL A 88 12.47 17.43 -28.58
CA VAL A 88 12.63 18.68 -29.34
C VAL A 88 14.10 19.00 -29.66
N LEU A 89 15.05 18.43 -28.92
CA LEU A 89 16.49 18.61 -29.14
C LEU A 89 17.12 17.59 -30.11
N ASP A 90 16.36 16.62 -30.62
CA ASP A 90 16.80 15.67 -31.65
C ASP A 90 16.69 16.27 -33.09
N ALA A 91 17.16 17.51 -33.25
CA ALA A 91 17.68 17.95 -34.55
C ALA A 91 19.08 17.33 -34.73
N PRO A 92 19.43 16.78 -35.90
CA PRO A 92 20.60 15.92 -36.04
C PRO A 92 21.88 16.74 -35.84
N ARG A 93 22.51 16.60 -34.66
CA ARG A 93 23.85 17.12 -34.42
C ARG A 93 24.81 15.99 -34.10
N SER A 94 25.62 15.73 -35.13
CA SER A 94 26.95 15.12 -35.18
C SER A 94 27.46 14.40 -33.93
N ALA A 95 27.71 13.11 -34.16
CA ALA A 95 28.61 12.21 -33.46
C ALA A 95 29.65 12.86 -32.53
N SER A 96 29.62 12.48 -31.25
CA SER A 96 30.81 12.26 -30.44
C SER A 96 30.54 11.29 -29.28
N ARG A 97 31.59 10.52 -28.99
CA ARG A 97 31.70 9.29 -28.20
C ARG A 97 31.29 9.40 -26.72
N SER A 98 31.01 8.20 -26.20
CA SER A 98 30.97 7.72 -24.80
C SER A 98 29.89 8.28 -23.88
N LEU A 99 28.75 7.58 -23.81
CA LEU A 99 27.86 7.60 -22.65
C LEU A 99 27.51 6.17 -22.22
N ALA A 100 27.55 5.97 -20.91
CA ALA A 100 27.57 4.70 -20.18
C ALA A 100 26.28 3.87 -20.37
N PRO A 101 26.31 2.54 -20.14
CA PRO A 101 25.14 1.67 -20.25
C PRO A 101 23.94 2.08 -19.38
N ALA A 102 24.16 2.85 -18.31
CA ALA A 102 23.10 3.40 -17.46
C ALA A 102 22.15 4.36 -18.21
N ASP A 103 22.67 5.16 -19.13
CA ASP A 103 21.85 6.12 -19.91
C ASP A 103 20.95 5.42 -20.92
N ARG A 104 21.37 4.26 -21.44
CA ARG A 104 20.54 3.46 -22.37
C ARG A 104 19.39 2.77 -21.65
N ALA A 105 19.63 2.26 -20.43
CA ALA A 105 18.59 1.65 -19.62
C ALA A 105 17.54 2.69 -19.17
N ALA A 106 18.00 3.87 -18.77
CA ALA A 106 17.13 5.00 -18.44
C ALA A 106 16.22 5.38 -19.62
N ARG A 107 16.77 5.50 -20.84
CA ARG A 107 16.01 5.82 -22.07
C ARG A 107 14.99 4.76 -22.47
N LEU A 108 15.28 3.47 -22.22
CA LEU A 108 14.32 2.39 -22.50
C LEU A 108 13.19 2.35 -21.47
N ALA A 109 13.49 2.61 -20.20
CA ALA A 109 12.47 2.72 -19.16
C ALA A 109 11.54 3.92 -19.40
N THR A 110 12.07 5.09 -19.80
CA THR A 110 11.23 6.25 -20.16
C THR A 110 10.39 6.01 -21.40
N ARG A 111 10.92 5.38 -22.46
CA ARG A 111 10.12 5.02 -23.65
C ARG A 111 9.01 4.00 -23.35
N GLY A 112 9.28 3.05 -22.45
CA GLY A 112 8.28 2.08 -21.97
C GLY A 112 7.16 2.76 -21.19
N LEU A 113 7.50 3.67 -20.27
CA LEU A 113 6.53 4.49 -19.54
C LEU A 113 5.73 5.40 -20.47
N GLN A 114 6.39 6.07 -21.42
CA GLN A 114 5.74 6.95 -22.39
C GLN A 114 4.70 6.21 -23.22
N ARG A 115 4.95 4.98 -23.67
CA ARG A 115 3.94 4.20 -24.42
C ARG A 115 2.73 3.80 -23.58
N VAL A 116 2.94 3.47 -22.30
CA VAL A 116 1.84 3.13 -21.39
C VAL A 116 1.01 4.39 -21.09
N LEU A 117 1.67 5.53 -20.88
CA LEU A 117 1.04 6.82 -20.59
C LEU A 117 0.46 7.53 -21.82
N ALA A 118 0.89 7.18 -23.03
CA ALA A 118 0.33 7.68 -24.29
C ALA A 118 -1.01 7.04 -24.67
N THR A 119 -1.53 6.11 -23.86
CA THR A 119 -2.91 5.65 -24.05
C THR A 119 -3.88 6.76 -23.62
N PRO A 120 -4.92 7.06 -24.41
CA PRO A 120 -5.85 8.15 -24.11
C PRO A 120 -6.60 7.97 -22.78
N LEU A 121 -6.72 6.73 -22.30
CA LEU A 121 -7.24 6.41 -20.98
C LEU A 121 -6.27 6.83 -19.86
N ALA A 122 -4.98 6.57 -20.05
CA ALA A 122 -3.93 6.99 -19.13
C ALA A 122 -3.71 8.51 -19.14
N GLN A 123 -3.95 9.20 -20.26
CA GLN A 123 -3.91 10.66 -20.32
C GLN A 123 -5.07 11.29 -19.55
N ARG A 124 -6.31 10.81 -19.75
CA ARG A 124 -7.50 11.33 -19.02
C ARG A 124 -7.40 11.14 -17.50
N ILE A 125 -6.87 10.00 -17.07
CA ILE A 125 -6.66 9.71 -15.64
C ILE A 125 -5.39 10.42 -15.14
N GLY A 126 -4.37 10.48 -15.98
CA GLY A 126 -3.06 11.05 -15.70
C GLY A 126 -3.10 12.55 -15.46
N ASP A 127 -3.89 13.34 -16.20
CA ASP A 127 -3.88 14.80 -16.03
C ASP A 127 -4.42 15.26 -14.66
N SER A 128 -5.42 14.54 -14.11
CA SER A 128 -5.95 14.81 -12.77
C SER A 128 -5.04 14.25 -11.67
N LEU A 129 -4.53 13.02 -11.83
CA LEU A 129 -3.66 12.39 -10.85
C LEU A 129 -2.24 12.99 -10.83
N ALA A 130 -1.73 13.50 -11.95
CA ALA A 130 -0.39 14.10 -12.07
C ALA A 130 -0.30 15.50 -11.47
N THR A 131 -1.36 16.00 -10.85
CA THR A 131 -1.32 17.25 -10.06
C THR A 131 -1.20 16.98 -8.56
N HIS A 132 -1.35 15.72 -8.13
CA HIS A 132 -1.36 15.36 -6.73
C HIS A 132 -0.36 14.25 -6.42
N ASP A 133 0.27 14.33 -5.27
CA ASP A 133 0.93 13.21 -4.63
C ASP A 133 -0.06 12.57 -3.65
N PHE A 134 -0.18 11.25 -3.68
CA PHE A 134 -1.10 10.51 -2.81
C PHE A 134 -0.32 9.63 -1.84
N ASN A 135 -0.75 9.61 -0.59
CA ASN A 135 -0.26 8.65 0.40
C ASN A 135 -1.46 7.94 1.02
N THR A 136 -1.40 6.62 1.05
CA THR A 136 -2.41 5.76 1.62
C THR A 136 -1.76 4.85 2.64
N TRP A 137 -2.18 4.95 3.90
CA TRP A 137 -1.86 4.02 4.96
C TRP A 137 -3.06 3.13 5.22
N VAL A 138 -2.84 1.83 5.27
CA VAL A 138 -3.84 0.84 5.68
C VAL A 138 -3.27 0.08 6.87
N GLU A 139 -3.97 0.08 7.98
CA GLU A 139 -3.61 -0.68 9.17
C GLU A 139 -4.79 -1.59 9.50
N VAL A 140 -4.59 -2.91 9.45
CA VAL A 140 -5.59 -3.91 9.79
C VAL A 140 -5.07 -4.71 10.96
N GLN A 141 -5.85 -4.78 12.03
CA GLN A 141 -5.59 -5.61 13.18
C GLN A 141 -6.74 -6.59 13.36
N ALA A 142 -6.41 -7.85 13.56
CA ALA A 142 -7.39 -8.88 13.88
C ALA A 142 -6.92 -9.63 15.13
N SER A 143 -7.86 -10.07 15.94
CA SER A 143 -7.57 -10.89 17.10
C SER A 143 -8.59 -12.01 17.25
N THR A 144 -8.12 -13.14 17.74
CA THR A 144 -8.96 -14.24 18.21
C THR A 144 -8.87 -14.44 19.72
N GLU A 145 -8.28 -13.47 20.43
CA GLU A 145 -8.27 -13.39 21.89
C GLU A 145 -9.54 -12.67 22.38
N PRO A 146 -10.10 -13.05 23.54
CA PRO A 146 -11.18 -12.27 24.13
C PRO A 146 -10.67 -10.88 24.57
N LEU A 147 -11.16 -9.83 23.91
CA LEU A 147 -10.81 -8.43 24.24
C LEU A 147 -11.93 -7.76 25.02
N ASN A 148 -11.57 -7.04 26.10
CA ASN A 148 -12.54 -6.40 27.01
C ASN A 148 -13.46 -5.39 26.30
N ASP A 149 -12.92 -4.57 25.39
CA ASP A 149 -13.71 -3.60 24.61
C ASP A 149 -13.95 -4.10 23.15
N GLY A 150 -13.81 -5.41 22.90
CA GLY A 150 -13.99 -6.00 21.56
C GLY A 150 -13.04 -5.40 20.52
N ALA A 151 -13.52 -5.27 19.28
CA ALA A 151 -12.79 -4.67 18.16
C ALA A 151 -12.32 -3.23 18.41
N HIS A 152 -12.96 -2.51 19.35
CA HIS A 152 -12.53 -1.18 19.71
C HIS A 152 -11.09 -1.16 20.24
N SER A 153 -10.70 -2.19 21.02
CA SER A 153 -9.34 -2.34 21.57
C SER A 153 -8.25 -2.51 20.49
N LEU A 154 -8.66 -2.82 19.25
CA LEU A 154 -7.76 -3.00 18.11
C LEU A 154 -7.62 -1.75 17.24
N VAL A 155 -8.35 -0.67 17.55
CA VAL A 155 -8.26 0.58 16.78
C VAL A 155 -6.81 1.09 16.85
N PRO A 156 -6.17 1.32 15.70
CA PRO A 156 -4.78 1.73 15.69
C PRO A 156 -4.63 3.17 16.16
N GLN A 157 -3.61 3.41 16.99
CA GLN A 157 -3.17 4.76 17.40
C GLN A 157 -4.29 5.62 18.01
N GLN A 158 -5.20 5.03 18.79
CA GLN A 158 -6.34 5.71 19.43
C GLN A 158 -5.96 7.03 20.09
N ASP A 159 -4.88 7.07 20.87
CA ASP A 159 -4.44 8.29 21.57
C ASP A 159 -4.13 9.44 20.60
N LYS A 160 -3.52 9.12 19.45
CA LYS A 160 -3.22 10.12 18.42
C LYS A 160 -4.47 10.58 17.70
N LEU A 161 -5.42 9.68 17.44
CA LEU A 161 -6.71 10.03 16.87
C LEU A 161 -7.48 10.95 17.81
N ALA A 162 -7.53 10.62 19.10
CA ALA A 162 -8.17 11.42 20.13
C ALA A 162 -7.54 12.82 20.25
N ALA A 163 -6.21 12.93 20.16
CA ALA A 163 -5.50 14.21 20.13
C ALA A 163 -5.87 15.09 18.92
N MET A 164 -6.33 14.49 17.82
CA MET A 164 -6.85 15.19 16.63
C MET A 164 -8.36 15.46 16.71
N GLY A 165 -9.02 15.17 17.84
CA GLY A 165 -10.47 15.29 17.99
C GLY A 165 -11.25 14.19 17.28
N ILE A 166 -10.58 13.11 16.85
CA ILE A 166 -11.19 11.96 16.20
C ILE A 166 -11.44 10.89 17.26
N VAL A 167 -12.69 10.73 17.67
CA VAL A 167 -13.11 9.69 18.61
C VAL A 167 -13.90 8.65 17.85
N ALA A 168 -13.35 7.44 17.76
CA ALA A 168 -14.05 6.31 17.17
C ALA A 168 -15.23 5.91 18.06
N ALA A 169 -16.43 5.90 17.51
CA ALA A 169 -17.58 5.34 18.20
C ALA A 169 -17.38 3.82 18.41
N ARG A 170 -17.91 3.31 19.51
CA ARG A 170 -18.04 1.87 19.74
C ARG A 170 -19.22 1.35 18.91
N GLY A 171 -19.06 0.15 18.36
CA GLY A 171 -20.11 -0.51 17.56
C GLY A 171 -19.68 -0.78 16.13
N SER A 172 -20.56 -1.44 15.40
CA SER A 172 -20.26 -1.96 14.07
C SER A 172 -20.54 -0.96 12.95
N GLY A 173 -19.72 -1.04 11.91
CA GLY A 173 -19.86 -0.26 10.68
C GLY A 173 -18.74 0.74 10.42
N PRO A 174 -18.66 1.26 9.18
CA PRO A 174 -17.62 2.18 8.77
C PRO A 174 -17.84 3.59 9.30
N GLN A 175 -16.80 4.20 9.84
CA GLN A 175 -16.76 5.59 10.30
C GLN A 175 -15.76 6.38 9.47
N ASN A 176 -16.11 7.60 9.07
CA ASN A 176 -15.31 8.38 8.13
C ASN A 176 -15.14 9.82 8.60
N TRP A 177 -13.91 10.33 8.51
CA TRP A 177 -13.56 11.72 8.72
C TRP A 177 -12.84 12.23 7.48
N ILE A 178 -13.22 13.42 7.01
CA ILE A 178 -12.60 14.05 5.85
C ILE A 178 -12.33 15.51 6.19
N THR A 179 -11.11 15.96 5.94
CA THR A 179 -10.73 17.37 5.98
C THR A 179 -10.16 17.78 4.63
N ARG A 180 -10.43 19.03 4.23
CA ARG A 180 -9.98 19.60 2.96
C ARG A 180 -9.31 20.93 3.21
N SER A 181 -8.29 21.22 2.41
CA SER A 181 -7.61 22.52 2.37
C SER A 181 -7.45 22.96 0.91
N ALA A 182 -6.98 24.18 0.69
CA ALA A 182 -6.63 24.66 -0.65
C ALA A 182 -5.53 23.83 -1.33
N GLN A 183 -4.74 23.08 -0.54
CA GLN A 183 -3.58 22.33 -0.98
C GLN A 183 -3.84 20.82 -1.09
N GLY A 184 -5.02 20.33 -0.69
CA GLY A 184 -5.27 18.90 -0.69
C GLY A 184 -6.41 18.44 0.20
N PHE A 185 -6.41 17.14 0.52
CA PHE A 185 -7.35 16.55 1.46
C PHE A 185 -6.69 15.45 2.29
N ALA A 186 -7.25 15.21 3.47
CA ALA A 186 -6.98 14.03 4.27
C ALA A 186 -8.30 13.35 4.62
N GLN A 187 -8.33 12.03 4.49
CA GLN A 187 -9.47 11.18 4.81
C GLN A 187 -8.99 10.06 5.72
N LEU A 188 -9.73 9.82 6.80
CA LEU A 188 -9.59 8.64 7.65
C LEU A 188 -10.89 7.85 7.56
N SER A 189 -10.78 6.56 7.28
CA SER A 189 -11.87 5.59 7.32
C SER A 189 -11.52 4.52 8.33
N LEU A 190 -12.41 4.24 9.28
CA LEU A 190 -12.24 3.22 10.31
C LEU A 190 -13.38 2.22 10.22
N LEU A 191 -13.05 0.94 10.30
CA LEU A 191 -14.00 -0.17 10.38
C LEU A 191 -13.67 -0.99 11.62
N GLN A 192 -14.69 -1.30 12.41
CA GLN A 192 -14.63 -2.21 13.55
C GLN A 192 -15.65 -3.31 13.31
N LEU A 193 -15.25 -4.56 13.51
CA LEU A 193 -16.09 -5.74 13.36
C LEU A 193 -15.81 -6.69 14.52
N ASP A 194 -16.86 -7.07 15.23
CA ASP A 194 -16.84 -8.20 16.14
C ASP A 194 -17.41 -9.44 15.46
N LYS A 195 -17.25 -10.61 16.08
CA LYS A 195 -17.77 -11.88 15.56
C LYS A 195 -19.27 -11.84 15.24
N SER A 196 -20.06 -11.07 15.99
CA SER A 196 -21.49 -10.88 15.75
C SER A 196 -21.81 -10.17 14.44
N ASP A 197 -20.86 -9.40 13.90
CA ASP A 197 -21.02 -8.67 12.64
C ASP A 197 -20.62 -9.50 11.42
N LEU A 198 -20.04 -10.69 11.64
CA LEU A 198 -19.66 -11.57 10.55
C LEU A 198 -20.88 -12.22 9.89
N PRO A 199 -20.83 -12.48 8.57
CA PRO A 199 -21.79 -13.35 7.91
C PRO A 199 -21.95 -14.68 8.66
N PRO A 200 -23.17 -15.26 8.75
CA PRO A 200 -23.43 -16.46 9.55
C PRO A 200 -22.51 -17.64 9.22
N ASP A 201 -22.12 -17.80 7.95
CA ASP A 201 -21.20 -18.86 7.52
C ASP A 201 -19.79 -18.67 8.08
N LEU A 202 -19.30 -17.44 8.16
CA LEU A 202 -17.99 -17.13 8.74
C LEU A 202 -18.04 -17.22 10.25
N SER A 203 -19.09 -16.68 10.88
CA SER A 203 -19.28 -16.78 12.33
C SER A 203 -19.29 -18.24 12.80
N ARG A 204 -19.97 -19.13 12.05
CA ARG A 204 -19.97 -20.59 12.30
C ARG A 204 -18.60 -21.24 12.16
N ARG A 205 -17.75 -20.78 11.22
CA ARG A 205 -16.38 -21.31 11.06
C ARG A 205 -15.48 -21.00 12.26
N PHE A 206 -15.74 -19.89 12.95
CA PHE A 206 -15.04 -19.56 14.19
C PHE A 206 -15.58 -20.32 15.42
N GLY A 207 -16.65 -21.12 15.30
CA GLY A 207 -17.15 -21.95 16.40
C GLY A 207 -17.46 -21.15 17.66
N ASP A 208 -16.77 -21.45 18.77
CA ASP A 208 -16.83 -20.68 20.03
C ASP A 208 -15.68 -19.66 20.18
N GLN A 209 -14.71 -19.67 19.26
CA GLN A 209 -13.55 -18.79 19.31
C GLN A 209 -13.99 -17.31 19.17
N PRO A 210 -13.48 -16.39 19.99
CA PRO A 210 -13.71 -14.97 19.77
C PRO A 210 -13.07 -14.52 18.46
N PHE A 211 -13.62 -13.45 17.88
CA PHE A 211 -13.05 -12.81 16.70
C PHE A 211 -13.35 -11.32 16.75
N GLN A 212 -12.33 -10.51 16.54
CA GLN A 212 -12.45 -9.07 16.41
C GLN A 212 -11.51 -8.57 15.32
N LEU A 213 -11.91 -7.53 14.61
CA LEU A 213 -11.12 -6.88 13.57
C LEU A 213 -11.32 -5.37 13.62
N ALA A 214 -10.22 -4.63 13.54
CA ALA A 214 -10.22 -3.19 13.27
C ALA A 214 -9.38 -2.89 12.04
N ALA A 215 -9.87 -2.05 11.15
CA ALA A 215 -9.15 -1.60 9.97
C ALA A 215 -9.24 -0.07 9.87
N ALA A 216 -8.10 0.59 9.74
CA ALA A 216 -8.00 2.02 9.48
C ALA A 216 -7.35 2.25 8.11
N ILE A 217 -7.94 3.15 7.32
CA ILE A 217 -7.41 3.62 6.05
C ILE A 217 -7.25 5.13 6.17
N VAL A 218 -6.02 5.62 6.04
CA VAL A 218 -5.71 7.04 5.98
C VAL A 218 -5.26 7.36 4.56
N ASN A 219 -5.97 8.27 3.90
CA ASN A 219 -5.61 8.78 2.60
C ASN A 219 -5.28 10.26 2.72
N THR A 220 -4.18 10.68 2.13
CA THR A 220 -3.84 12.09 1.96
C THR A 220 -3.52 12.34 0.50
N ALA A 221 -4.01 13.43 -0.05
CA ALA A 221 -3.57 13.93 -1.34
C ALA A 221 -3.10 15.37 -1.19
N GLU A 222 -1.92 15.67 -1.71
CA GLU A 222 -1.36 17.02 -1.73
C GLU A 222 -1.12 17.47 -3.16
N ARG A 223 -1.50 18.71 -3.46
CA ARG A 223 -1.21 19.33 -4.74
C ARG A 223 0.24 19.81 -4.79
N LYS A 224 0.94 19.56 -5.89
CA LYS A 224 2.29 20.07 -6.17
C LYS A 224 2.33 20.95 -7.41
#